data_AF-A0A836MPP1-F1
#
_entry.id   AF-A0A836MPP1-F1
#
_cell.length_a   1.000
_cell.length_b   1.000
_cell.length_c   1.000
_cell.angle_alpha   90.00
_cell.angle_beta   90.00
_cell.angle_gamma   90.00
#
_symmetry.space_group_name_H-M   'P 1'
#
loop_
_entity.id
_entity.type
_entity.pdbx_description
1 polymer ?
#
loop_
_entity_poly.entity_id
_entity_poly.type
_entity_poly.pdbx_seq_one_letter_code
_entity_poly.pdbx_strand_id
1 'polypeptide(L)'
;MEKEGTARIHKGEKQFWDKHSNKWMDIKYADMSHIEDAVSWWNRVGRKFGAKSKEVREWMLNSKNYELEYYKINRSRGGKLNETYKPPLK
;
A
#
# COMPACT_ATOMS: atom_id res chain seq x y z
N MET A 1 2.79 21.52 3.75
CA MET A 1 1.76 21.32 2.72
C MET A 1 0.79 20.29 3.25
N GLU A 2 -0.42 20.71 3.59
CA GLU A 2 -1.53 19.77 3.76
C GLU A 2 -1.69 19.05 2.42
N LYS A 3 -1.59 17.71 2.43
CA LYS A 3 -1.88 16.92 1.24
C LYS A 3 -3.36 17.10 0.96
N GLU A 4 -3.71 17.83 -0.09
CA GLU A 4 -5.03 17.73 -0.71
C GLU A 4 -5.39 16.25 -0.83
N GLY A 5 -6.64 15.91 -0.46
CA GLY A 5 -7.09 14.53 -0.45
C GLY A 5 -6.78 13.85 -1.78
N THR A 6 -6.19 12.66 -1.74
CA THR A 6 -5.90 11.86 -2.96
C THR A 6 -7.15 11.20 -3.54
N ALA A 7 -8.33 11.55 -3.03
CA ALA A 7 -9.63 11.09 -3.48
C ALA A 7 -10.61 12.28 -3.52
N ARG A 8 -11.48 12.31 -4.52
CA ARG A 8 -12.49 13.36 -4.72
C ARG A 8 -13.76 12.79 -5.33
N ILE A 9 -14.83 13.59 -5.27
CA ILE A 9 -16.02 13.40 -6.12
C ILE A 9 -16.00 14.49 -7.18
N HIS A 10 -15.96 14.11 -8.46
CA HIS A 10 -16.03 15.03 -9.59
C HIS A 10 -17.19 14.64 -10.49
N LYS A 11 -18.17 15.53 -10.66
CA LYS A 11 -19.39 15.28 -11.47
C LYS A 11 -20.14 13.99 -11.07
N GLY A 12 -20.20 13.69 -9.77
CA GLY A 12 -20.85 12.48 -9.25
C GLY A 12 -19.97 11.22 -9.29
N GLU A 13 -18.80 11.27 -9.92
CA GLU A 13 -17.86 10.14 -9.99
C GLU A 13 -16.80 10.22 -8.89
N LYS A 14 -16.56 9.10 -8.22
CA LYS A 14 -15.46 8.97 -7.26
C LYS A 14 -14.16 8.77 -8.04
N GLN A 15 -13.20 9.65 -7.79
CA GLN A 15 -11.90 9.63 -8.44
C GLN A 15 -10.78 9.63 -7.41
N PHE A 16 -9.63 9.09 -7.77
CA PHE A 16 -8.40 9.17 -6.99
C PHE A 16 -7.25 9.75 -7.84
N TRP A 17 -6.30 10.41 -7.18
CA TRP A 17 -5.11 10.92 -7.84
C TRP A 17 -4.07 9.81 -7.96
N ASP A 18 -3.83 9.33 -9.17
CA ASP A 18 -2.75 8.39 -9.45
C ASP A 18 -1.43 9.16 -9.63
N LYS A 19 -0.51 8.97 -8.68
CA LYS A 19 0.78 9.67 -8.65
C LYS A 19 1.73 9.23 -9.78
N HIS A 20 1.54 8.03 -10.33
CA HIS A 20 2.39 7.50 -11.38
C HIS A 20 2.06 8.09 -12.74
N SER A 21 0.76 8.19 -13.06
CA SER A 21 0.30 8.80 -14.31
C SER A 21 0.05 10.31 -14.21
N ASN A 22 0.08 10.90 -13.01
CA ASN A 22 -0.27 12.29 -12.70
C ASN A 22 -1.67 12.68 -13.20
N LYS A 23 -2.66 11.80 -12.96
CA LYS A 23 -4.03 11.97 -13.44
C LYS A 23 -5.05 11.54 -12.39
N TRP A 24 -6.22 12.17 -12.45
CA TRP A 24 -7.39 11.67 -11.74
C TRP A 24 -7.96 10.46 -12.50
N MET A 25 -8.10 9.35 -11.79
CA MET A 25 -8.63 8.09 -12.32
C MET A 25 -9.89 7.70 -11.55
N ASP A 26 -10.80 6.98 -12.20
CA ASP A 26 -11.97 6.39 -11.55
C ASP A 26 -11.52 5.44 -10.43
N ILE A 27 -12.13 5.58 -9.24
CA ILE A 27 -11.80 4.78 -8.06
C ILE A 27 -11.95 3.27 -8.29
N LYS A 28 -12.75 2.83 -9.27
CA LYS A 28 -12.87 1.40 -9.65
C LYS A 28 -11.55 0.79 -10.13
N TYR A 29 -10.57 1.61 -10.49
CA TYR A 29 -9.24 1.19 -10.90
C TYR A 29 -8.18 1.31 -9.79
N ALA A 30 -8.57 1.72 -8.59
CA ALA A 30 -7.67 1.81 -7.46
C ALA A 30 -7.58 0.47 -6.71
N ASP A 31 -6.36 0.09 -6.34
CA ASP A 31 -6.11 -0.85 -5.24
C ASP A 31 -5.59 -0.06 -4.02
N MET A 32 -5.80 -0.59 -2.81
CA MET A 32 -5.05 -0.14 -1.62
C MET A 32 -3.65 -0.75 -1.64
N SER A 33 -2.66 0.06 -1.95
CA SER A 33 -1.25 -0.32 -2.00
C SER A 33 -0.57 0.06 -0.69
N HIS A 34 0.35 -0.78 -0.20
CA HIS A 34 1.19 -0.37 0.93
C HIS A 34 2.22 0.65 0.47
N ILE A 35 2.46 1.69 1.28
CA ILE A 35 3.49 2.70 1.00
C ILE A 35 4.89 2.06 1.03
N GLU A 36 5.13 1.17 1.99
CA GLU A 36 6.31 0.29 2.02
C GLU A 36 5.86 -1.14 1.70
N ASP A 37 6.52 -1.80 0.75
CA ASP A 37 6.21 -3.17 0.38
C ASP A 37 6.22 -4.11 1.60
N ALA A 38 5.13 -4.86 1.77
CA ALA A 38 4.91 -5.67 2.97
C ALA A 38 6.01 -6.72 3.20
N VAL A 39 6.56 -7.30 2.12
CA VAL A 39 7.68 -8.26 2.19
C VAL A 39 8.97 -7.59 2.65
N SER A 40 9.25 -6.38 2.17
CA SER A 40 10.43 -5.60 2.56
C SER A 40 10.35 -5.19 4.03
N TRP A 41 9.19 -4.67 4.46
CA TRP A 41 8.95 -4.32 5.86
C TRP A 41 9.05 -5.55 6.77
N TRP A 42 8.45 -6.67 6.38
CA TRP A 42 8.54 -7.92 7.13
C TRP A 42 9.99 -8.37 7.30
N ASN A 43 10.76 -8.38 6.21
CA ASN A 43 12.15 -8.83 6.21
C ASN A 43 13.07 -7.95 7.06
N ARG A 44 12.78 -6.65 7.13
CA ARG A 44 13.57 -5.64 7.87
C ARG A 44 13.16 -5.50 9.34
N VAL A 45 11.86 -5.54 9.61
CA VAL A 45 11.24 -5.18 10.91
C VAL A 45 10.29 -6.26 11.40
N GLY A 46 9.25 -6.60 10.63
CA GLY A 46 8.12 -7.41 11.11
C GLY A 46 8.52 -8.79 11.66
N ARG A 47 9.47 -9.46 11.00
CA ARG A 47 9.93 -10.80 11.42
C ARG A 47 10.57 -10.85 12.80
N LYS A 48 11.00 -9.70 13.35
CA LYS A 48 11.59 -9.59 14.71
C LYS A 48 10.53 -9.72 15.81
N PHE A 49 9.27 -9.35 15.52
CA PHE A 49 8.18 -9.43 16.48
C PHE A 49 7.49 -10.80 16.50
N GLY A 50 7.65 -11.59 15.43
CA GLY A 50 6.96 -12.87 15.24
C GLY A 50 5.66 -12.74 14.44
N ALA A 51 5.24 -13.84 13.81
CA ALA A 51 4.04 -13.86 12.98
C ALA A 51 2.79 -13.59 13.84
N LYS A 52 1.89 -12.72 13.35
CA LYS A 52 0.63 -12.33 14.03
C LYS A 52 0.82 -11.67 15.42
N SER A 53 2.02 -11.17 15.73
CA SER A 53 2.26 -10.32 16.91
C SER A 53 1.39 -9.05 16.87
N LYS A 54 1.26 -8.39 18.02
CA LYS A 54 0.45 -7.17 18.14
C LYS A 54 0.99 -6.08 17.22
N GLU A 55 2.31 -5.92 17.19
CA GLU A 55 3.05 -4.96 16.39
C GLU A 55 2.88 -5.20 14.89
N VAL A 56 2.92 -6.47 14.45
CA VAL A 56 2.66 -6.82 13.04
C VAL A 56 1.21 -6.52 12.68
N ARG A 57 0.24 -6.84 13.55
CA ARG A 57 -1.17 -6.51 13.28
C ARG A 57 -1.41 -5.01 13.24
N GLU A 58 -0.83 -4.25 14.17
CA GLU A 58 -0.92 -2.80 14.18
C GLU A 58 -0.36 -2.19 12.90
N TRP A 59 0.77 -2.69 12.39
CA TRP A 59 1.33 -2.22 11.14
C TRP A 59 0.45 -2.57 9.93
N MET A 60 -0.02 -3.83 9.84
CA MET A 60 -0.87 -4.29 8.75
C MET A 60 -2.25 -3.60 8.71
N LEU A 61 -2.78 -3.17 9.87
CA LEU A 61 -4.11 -2.55 9.96
C LEU A 61 -4.08 -1.02 9.99
N ASN A 62 -2.90 -0.42 10.06
CA ASN A 62 -2.76 1.03 10.08
C ASN A 62 -3.05 1.60 8.69
N SER A 63 -4.18 2.29 8.54
CA SER A 63 -4.58 2.94 7.29
C SER A 63 -3.57 3.97 6.77
N LYS A 64 -2.72 4.53 7.64
CA LYS A 64 -1.63 5.45 7.24
C LYS A 64 -0.52 4.76 6.46
N ASN A 65 -0.46 3.43 6.47
CA ASN A 65 0.50 2.64 5.68
C ASN A 65 0.01 2.33 4.27
N TYR A 66 -1.16 2.85 3.88
CA TYR A 66 -1.77 2.60 2.58
C TYR A 66 -1.99 3.87 1.77
N GLU A 67 -1.97 3.71 0.45
CA GLU A 67 -2.40 4.72 -0.51
C GLU A 67 -3.22 4.10 -1.65
N LEU A 68 -4.06 4.90 -2.30
CA LEU A 68 -4.75 4.50 -3.53
C LEU A 68 -3.74 4.53 -4.68
N GLU A 69 -3.58 3.41 -5.36
CA GLU A 69 -2.65 3.24 -6.49
C GLU A 69 -3.38 2.56 -7.64
N TYR A 70 -3.02 2.88 -8.88
CA TYR A 70 -3.57 2.20 -10.04
C TYR A 70 -3.25 0.70 -10.02
N TYR A 71 -4.28 -0.14 -10.10
CA TYR A 71 -4.18 -1.59 -9.86
C TYR A 71 -3.10 -2.30 -10.68
N LYS A 72 -2.87 -1.88 -11.94
CA LYS A 72 -1.83 -2.51 -12.79
C LYS A 72 -0.43 -2.28 -12.24
N ILE A 73 -0.18 -1.10 -11.67
CA ILE A 73 1.12 -0.74 -11.12
C ILE A 73 1.32 -1.48 -9.81
N ASN A 74 0.36 -1.40 -8.89
CA ASN A 74 0.37 -2.11 -7.60
C ASN A 74 0.70 -3.60 -7.79
N ARG A 75 -0.08 -4.28 -8.65
CA ARG A 75 0.07 -5.72 -8.89
C ARG A 75 1.38 -6.07 -9.60
N SER A 76 1.90 -5.19 -10.44
CA SER A 76 3.19 -5.41 -11.12
C SER A 76 4.38 -5.19 -10.20
N ARG A 77 4.32 -4.22 -9.27
CA ARG A 77 5.42 -3.92 -8.34
C ARG A 77 5.74 -5.13 -7.48
N GLY A 78 4.73 -5.76 -6.88
CA GLY A 78 4.89 -6.98 -6.10
C GLY A 78 5.64 -8.08 -6.84
N GLY A 79 5.32 -8.31 -8.12
CA GLY A 79 6.01 -9.31 -8.95
C GLY A 79 7.44 -8.92 -9.37
N LYS A 80 7.80 -7.63 -9.31
CA LYS A 80 9.15 -7.13 -9.59
C LYS A 80 10.06 -7.12 -8.37
N LEU A 81 9.48 -7.13 -7.16
CA LEU A 81 10.25 -7.33 -5.93
C LEU A 81 10.74 -8.76 -5.91
N ASN A 82 12.03 -8.95 -6.22
CA ASN A 82 12.74 -10.22 -6.10
C ASN A 82 13.00 -10.59 -4.64
N GLU A 83 11.98 -10.43 -3.78
CA GLU A 83 12.03 -10.69 -2.34
C GLU A 83 10.99 -11.73 -1.95
N THR A 84 11.36 -12.60 -1.03
CA THR A 84 10.45 -13.56 -0.40
C THR A 84 10.39 -13.34 1.10
N TYR A 85 9.27 -13.74 1.72
CA TYR A 85 9.12 -13.65 3.17
C TYR A 85 10.14 -14.57 3.86
N LYS A 86 11.01 -13.98 4.69
CA LYS A 86 11.93 -14.74 5.55
C LYS A 86 11.17 -15.32 6.76
N PRO A 87 11.64 -16.41 7.39
CA PRO A 87 11.00 -16.94 8.59
C PRO A 87 11.02 -15.94 9.76
N PRO A 88 10.02 -16.00 10.67
CA PRO A 88 10.04 -15.19 11.90
C PRO A 88 11.27 -15.54 12.75
N LEU A 89 11.75 -14.57 13.53
CA LEU A 89 12.89 -14.72 14.43
C LEU A 89 12.48 -15.05 15.87
N LYS A 90 11.18 -15.00 16.15
CA LYS A 90 10.56 -15.19 17.45
C LYS A 90 9.36 -16.11 17.33
#